data_AF-A0A6L3X0I4-F1
#
_entry.id   AF-A0A6L3X0I4-F1
#
_cell.length_a   1.000
_cell.length_b   1.000
_cell.length_c   1.000
_cell.angle_alpha   90.00
_cell.angle_beta   90.00
_cell.angle_gamma   90.00
#
_symmetry.space_group_name_H-M   'P 1'
#
loop_
_entity.id
_entity.type
_entity.pdbx_description
1 polymer ?
#
loop_
_entity_poly.entity_id
_entity_poly.type
_entity_poly.pdbx_seq_one_letter_code
_entity_poly.pdbx_strand_id
1 'polypeptide(L)' 'MEQRRFSGKGHWYHETQSNHSQTDVLPLVPEAANVDDSFLLDLALPDDILASCAGWLTPARTLFHLLFTLDTPVN' A
#
# COMPACT_ATOMS: atom_id res chain seq x y z
N MET A 1 30.09 -38.92 33.95
CA MET A 1 28.67 -38.53 33.88
C MET A 1 28.12 -39.06 32.57
N GLU A 2 27.49 -40.24 32.60
CA GLU A 2 26.76 -40.79 31.46
C GLU A 2 25.68 -39.83 30.96
N GLN A 3 25.66 -39.61 29.65
CA GLN A 3 24.56 -38.90 29.00
C GLN A 3 23.29 -39.76 29.04
N ARG A 4 22.30 -39.34 29.84
CA ARG A 4 20.96 -39.92 29.83
C ARG A 4 20.28 -39.58 28.52
N ARG A 5 20.03 -40.58 27.67
CA ARG A 5 19.15 -40.45 26.51
C ARG A 5 17.71 -40.40 26.98
N PHE A 6 17.11 -39.22 27.01
CA PHE A 6 15.67 -39.07 27.25
C PHE A 6 14.90 -39.53 25.99
N SER A 7 14.19 -40.65 26.12
CA SER A 7 13.14 -41.06 25.18
C SER A 7 11.87 -40.25 25.48
N GLY A 8 11.86 -38.98 25.08
CA GLY A 8 10.64 -38.20 25.03
C GLY A 8 10.06 -38.30 23.62
N LYS A 9 8.89 -38.92 23.47
CA LYS A 9 8.05 -38.76 22.27
C LYS A 9 7.88 -37.26 22.05
N GLY A 10 8.65 -36.71 21.12
CA GLY A 10 8.44 -35.35 20.63
C GLY A 10 7.11 -35.36 19.91
N HIS A 11 6.03 -35.06 20.64
CA HIS A 11 4.83 -34.55 20.01
C HIS A 11 5.24 -33.20 19.47
N TRP A 12 5.76 -33.22 18.24
CA TRP A 12 6.04 -32.04 17.47
C TRP A 12 4.77 -31.21 17.54
N TYR A 13 4.87 -30.08 18.24
CA TYR A 13 3.88 -29.02 18.14
C TYR A 13 3.72 -28.76 16.65
N HIS A 14 2.58 -29.15 16.07
CA HIS A 14 2.23 -28.67 14.74
C HIS A 14 1.73 -27.26 14.94
N GLU A 15 2.65 -26.30 14.93
CA GLU A 15 2.29 -24.91 14.72
C GLU A 15 1.65 -24.85 13.33
N THR A 16 0.33 -24.67 13.29
CA THR A 16 -0.36 -24.39 12.04
C THR A 16 0.10 -23.02 11.59
N GLN A 17 1.19 -22.97 10.84
CA GLN A 17 1.53 -21.77 10.10
C GLN A 17 0.40 -21.55 9.10
N SER A 18 -0.39 -20.51 9.34
CA SER A 18 -1.23 -19.94 8.30
C SER A 18 -0.28 -19.57 7.18
N ASN A 19 -0.23 -20.40 6.13
CA ASN A 19 0.45 -20.04 4.91
C ASN A 19 -0.25 -18.76 4.45
N HIS A 20 0.45 -17.63 4.52
CA HIS A 20 0.00 -16.43 3.84
C HIS A 20 0.04 -16.84 2.37
N SER A 21 -1.07 -17.37 1.86
CA SER A 21 -1.24 -17.60 0.43
C SER A 21 -0.84 -16.28 -0.18
N GLN A 22 0.31 -16.29 -0.84
CA GLN A 22 0.79 -15.16 -1.62
C GLN A 22 -0.31 -15.00 -2.66
N THR A 23 -1.27 -14.12 -2.36
CA THR A 23 -2.12 -13.57 -3.39
C THR A 23 -1.13 -13.08 -4.41
N ASP A 24 -1.18 -13.61 -5.62
CA ASP A 24 -0.32 -13.20 -6.72
C ASP A 24 -0.63 -11.72 -6.94
N VAL A 25 0.12 -10.84 -6.22
CA VAL A 25 -0.08 -9.40 -6.29
C VAL A 25 0.49 -9.04 -7.62
N LEU A 26 -0.39 -8.95 -8.62
CA LEU A 26 -0.04 -8.48 -9.94
C LEU A 26 0.80 -7.22 -9.77
N PRO A 27 2.00 -7.16 -10.37
CA PRO A 27 2.83 -5.97 -10.26
C PRO A 27 2.01 -4.78 -10.71
N LEU A 28 1.89 -3.78 -9.85
CA LEU A 28 1.20 -2.54 -10.17
C LEU A 28 1.81 -2.00 -11.45
N VAL A 29 0.98 -1.78 -12.47
CA VAL A 29 1.40 -1.22 -13.75
C VAL A 29 1.85 0.21 -13.46
N PRO A 30 3.16 0.53 -13.53
CA PRO A 30 3.68 1.84 -13.11
C PRO A 30 3.08 2.98 -13.93
N GLU A 31 2.64 2.71 -15.15
CA GLU A 31 1.94 3.66 -16.02
C GLU A 31 0.57 4.07 -15.46
N ALA A 32 -0.08 3.21 -14.66
CA ALA A 32 -1.32 3.53 -13.95
C ALA A 32 -1.09 4.39 -12.69
N ALA A 33 0.18 4.61 -12.31
CA ALA A 33 0.53 5.46 -11.18
C ALA A 33 0.73 6.94 -11.58
N ASN A 34 0.81 7.25 -12.88
CA ASN A 34 1.03 8.62 -13.36
C ASN A 34 -0.31 9.27 -13.75
N VAL A 35 -1.02 9.77 -12.74
CA VAL A 35 -2.22 10.60 -12.89
C VAL A 35 -1.86 12.07 -12.68
N ASP A 36 -2.43 12.97 -13.50
CA ASP A 36 -2.17 14.41 -13.39
C ASP A 36 -2.78 14.98 -12.10
N ASP A 37 -3.95 14.47 -11.70
CA ASP A 37 -4.57 14.79 -10.42
C ASP A 37 -4.72 13.57 -9.51
N SER A 38 -3.80 13.39 -8.57
CA SER A 38 -3.82 12.31 -7.58
C SER A 38 -5.03 12.32 -6.65
N PHE A 39 -5.80 13.41 -6.58
CA PHE A 39 -6.98 13.49 -5.70
C PHE A 39 -8.25 12.97 -6.38
N LEU A 40 -8.40 13.25 -7.67
CA LEU A 40 -9.56 12.80 -8.45
C LEU A 40 -9.25 11.62 -9.36
N LEU A 41 -7.96 11.23 -9.51
CA LEU A 41 -7.50 10.18 -10.41
C LEU A 41 -8.02 10.40 -11.83
N ASP A 42 -7.91 11.65 -12.30
CA ASP A 42 -8.40 12.12 -13.59
C ASP A 42 -9.91 11.88 -13.83
N LEU A 43 -10.69 11.75 -12.75
CA LEU A 43 -12.14 11.63 -12.82
C LEU A 43 -12.75 12.93 -13.34
N ALA A 44 -13.40 12.85 -14.51
CA ALA A 44 -14.19 13.94 -15.04
C ALA A 44 -15.46 14.13 -14.20
N LEU A 45 -15.55 15.27 -13.52
CA LEU A 45 -16.71 15.66 -12.71
C LEU A 45 -17.39 16.90 -13.30
N PRO A 46 -18.73 17.00 -13.20
CA PRO A 46 -19.46 18.24 -13.43
C PRO A 46 -18.96 19.40 -12.57
N ASP A 47 -19.02 20.63 -13.11
CA ASP A 47 -18.50 21.84 -12.45
C ASP A 47 -19.16 22.14 -11.10
N ASP A 48 -20.45 21.81 -10.93
CA ASP A 48 -21.20 21.99 -9.69
C ASP A 48 -20.68 21.09 -8.56
N ILE A 49 -20.27 19.86 -8.90
CA ILE A 49 -19.66 18.94 -7.94
C ILE A 49 -18.25 19.43 -7.58
N LEU A 50 -17.46 19.87 -8.57
CA LEU A 50 -16.13 20.44 -8.33
C LEU A 50 -16.19 21.68 -7.43
N ALA A 51 -17.14 22.58 -7.68
CA ALA A 51 -17.36 23.77 -6.86
C ALA A 51 -17.72 23.39 -5.40
N SER A 52 -18.54 22.36 -5.22
CA SER A 52 -18.91 21.85 -3.89
C SER A 52 -17.72 21.25 -3.13
N CYS A 53 -16.76 20.66 -3.85
CA CYS A 53 -15.54 20.10 -3.26
C CYS A 53 -14.40 21.12 -3.08
N ALA A 54 -14.50 22.32 -3.67
CA ALA A 54 -13.42 23.30 -3.72
C ALA A 54 -12.86 23.69 -2.33
N GLY A 55 -13.72 23.68 -1.30
CA GLY A 55 -13.36 24.04 0.07
C GLY A 55 -12.29 23.14 0.71
N TRP A 56 -12.23 21.87 0.33
CA TRP A 56 -11.20 20.94 0.81
C TRP A 56 -10.19 20.57 -0.29
N LEU A 57 -10.62 20.53 -1.54
CA LEU A 57 -9.79 20.09 -2.67
C LEU A 57 -8.67 21.11 -2.97
N THR A 58 -8.99 22.41 -2.91
CA THR A 58 -8.01 23.48 -3.14
C THR A 58 -6.86 23.44 -2.12
N PRO A 59 -7.10 23.47 -0.79
CA PRO A 59 -6.01 23.41 0.17
C PRO A 59 -5.25 22.07 0.13
N ALA A 60 -5.93 20.95 -0.15
CA ALA A 60 -5.27 19.65 -0.27
C ALA A 60 -4.27 19.62 -1.43
N ARG A 61 -4.63 20.14 -2.61
CA ARG A 61 -3.73 20.26 -3.76
C ARG A 61 -2.54 21.19 -3.47
N THR A 62 -2.79 22.32 -2.81
CA THR A 62 -1.70 23.24 -2.40
C THR A 62 -0.72 22.55 -1.45
N LEU A 63 -1.24 21.83 -0.45
CA LEU A 63 -0.40 21.09 0.50
C LEU A 63 0.35 19.94 -0.17
N PHE A 64 -0.26 19.26 -1.12
CA PHE A 64 0.39 18.18 -1.86
C PHE A 64 1.68 18.64 -2.53
N HIS A 65 1.65 19.75 -3.26
CA HIS A 65 2.85 20.31 -3.89
C HIS A 65 3.92 20.77 -2.89
N LEU A 66 3.51 21.17 -1.68
CA LEU A 66 4.44 21.55 -0.62
C LEU A 66 5.09 20.33 0.05
N LEU A 67 4.33 19.25 0.24
CA LEU A 67 4.74 18.07 1.00
C LEU A 67 5.42 17.00 0.14
N PHE A 68 5.03 16.90 -1.12
CA PHE A 68 5.51 15.90 -2.07
C PHE A 68 6.12 16.60 -3.28
N THR A 69 7.44 16.70 -3.29
CA THR A 69 8.19 17.14 -4.46
C THR A 69 8.23 15.98 -5.46
N LEU A 70 7.54 16.13 -6.59
CA LEU A 70 7.46 15.12 -7.66
C LEU A 70 8.81 14.86 -8.36
N ASP A 71 9.81 15.71 -8.15
CA ASP A 71 11.15 15.64 -8.74
C ASP A 71 12.15 14.78 -7.94
N THR A 72 11.71 13.67 -7.35
CA THR A 72 12.68 12.72 -6.77
C THR A 72 13.11 11.74 -7.86
N PRO A 73 14.34 11.83 -8.41
CA PRO A 73 14.79 10.89 -9.44
C PRO A 73 14.79 9.47 -8.86
N VAL A 74 14.06 8.58 -9.51
CA VAL A 74 14.11 7.14 -9.21
C VAL A 74 15.48 6.64 -9.72
N ASN A 75 16.34 6.23 -8.79
CA ASN A 75 17.64 5.61 -9.06
C ASN A 75 17.49 4.12 -9.39
#